data_AF-A0A7K7LEH8-F1
#
_entry.id   AF-A0A7K7LEH8-F1
#
_cell.length_a   1.000
_cell.length_b   1.000
_cell.length_c   1.000
_cell.angle_alpha   90.00
_cell.angle_beta   90.00
_cell.angle_gamma   90.00
#
_symmetry.space_group_name_H-M   'P 1'
#
loop_
_entity.id
_entity.type
_entity.pdbx_description
1 polymer ?
#
loop_
_entity_poly.entity_id
_entity_poly.type
_entity_poly.pdbx_seq_one_letter_code
_entity_poly.pdbx_strand_id
1 'polypeptide(L)'
;SSPLAWLRSRCYYLLIRLYFDPEFSVEEFTRGAKQAFSVVSQLLSQRKLDLLDGLVSSEVLNVLKEKISLLSDNHRDALAADIDAIMYTTEGDIRIYYNDDGTKFVSILMRFWYLNGANLPDEVPGETKVFQIVFGDESTKEKRHLLTANYEFQREFTEGAKPDWTITRIEHPRLLE
;
A
#
# COMPACT_ATOMS: atom_id res chain seq x y z
N SER A 1 4.24 -16.99 0.70
CA SER A 1 3.16 -17.25 1.69
C SER A 1 3.09 -18.73 2.02
N SER A 2 2.72 -19.11 3.25
CA SER A 2 2.52 -20.52 3.61
C SER A 2 1.22 -21.07 2.99
N PRO A 3 1.12 -22.39 2.73
CA PRO A 3 -0.09 -22.99 2.15
C PRO A 3 -1.38 -22.71 2.95
N LEU A 4 -1.28 -22.66 4.29
CA LEU A 4 -2.40 -22.35 5.17
C LEU A 4 -2.88 -20.90 5.02
N ALA A 5 -1.95 -19.95 4.91
CA ALA A 5 -2.30 -18.54 4.68
C ALA A 5 -3.02 -18.37 3.32
N TRP A 6 -2.55 -19.07 2.29
CA TRP A 6 -3.17 -19.06 0.96
C TRP A 6 -4.61 -19.61 0.99
N LEU A 7 -4.83 -20.76 1.63
CA LEU A 7 -6.16 -21.35 1.75
C LEU A 7 -7.10 -20.44 2.55
N ARG A 8 -6.61 -19.86 3.65
CA ARG A 8 -7.36 -18.91 4.46
C ARG A 8 -7.84 -17.72 3.63
N SER A 9 -6.97 -17.11 2.83
CA SER A 9 -7.37 -15.98 1.97
C SER A 9 -8.46 -16.39 0.96
N ARG A 10 -8.37 -17.58 0.38
CA ARG A 10 -9.41 -18.11 -0.52
C ARG A 10 -10.76 -18.28 0.18
N CYS A 11 -10.79 -18.74 1.42
CA CYS A 11 -12.02 -18.81 2.22
C CYS A 11 -12.61 -17.41 2.46
N TYR A 12 -11.79 -16.41 2.78
CA TYR A 12 -12.28 -15.04 2.95
C TYR A 12 -12.86 -14.46 1.66
N TYR A 13 -12.22 -14.67 0.50
CA TYR A 13 -12.77 -14.22 -0.78
C TYR A 13 -14.11 -14.88 -1.09
N LEU A 14 -14.28 -16.15 -0.72
CA LEU A 14 -15.57 -16.83 -0.84
C LEU A 14 -16.62 -16.19 0.09
N LEU A 15 -16.27 -15.86 1.33
CA LEU A 15 -17.17 -15.18 2.26
C LEU A 15 -17.57 -13.78 1.76
N ILE A 16 -16.61 -13.01 1.23
CA ILE A 16 -16.90 -11.70 0.61
C ILE A 16 -17.90 -11.87 -0.52
N ARG A 17 -17.68 -12.83 -1.43
CA ARG A 17 -18.59 -13.10 -2.55
C ARG A 17 -20.00 -13.50 -2.11
N LEU A 18 -20.11 -14.38 -1.12
CA LEU A 18 -21.41 -14.93 -0.73
C LEU A 18 -22.25 -13.96 0.10
N TYR A 19 -21.62 -13.11 0.91
CA TYR A 19 -22.33 -12.32 1.91
C TYR A 19 -22.29 -10.80 1.68
N PHE A 20 -21.38 -10.30 0.85
CA PHE A 20 -21.11 -8.86 0.74
C PHE A 20 -21.15 -8.35 -0.71
N ASP A 21 -20.44 -9.03 -1.62
CA ASP A 21 -20.26 -8.56 -3.00
C ASP A 21 -20.12 -9.74 -3.96
N PRO A 22 -21.24 -10.22 -4.56
CA PRO A 22 -21.23 -11.36 -5.49
C PRO A 22 -20.27 -11.19 -6.67
N GLU A 23 -20.01 -9.95 -7.09
CA GLU A 23 -19.15 -9.62 -8.22
C GLU A 23 -17.69 -9.41 -7.80
N PHE A 24 -17.36 -9.57 -6.52
CA PHE A 24 -16.00 -9.36 -6.02
C PHE A 24 -14.99 -10.25 -6.76
N SER A 25 -13.97 -9.63 -7.34
CA SER A 25 -12.84 -10.33 -7.96
C SER A 25 -11.54 -9.89 -7.29
N VAL A 26 -10.80 -10.85 -6.72
CA VAL A 26 -9.47 -10.58 -6.14
C VAL A 26 -8.49 -10.07 -7.19
N GLU A 27 -8.63 -10.49 -8.45
CA GLU A 27 -7.78 -10.05 -9.55
C GLU A 27 -8.03 -8.57 -9.86
N GLU A 28 -9.29 -8.18 -10.02
CA GLU A 28 -9.69 -6.78 -10.24
C GLU A 28 -9.35 -5.90 -9.04
N PHE A 29 -9.59 -6.41 -7.82
CA PHE A 29 -9.19 -5.74 -6.59
C PHE A 29 -7.67 -5.51 -6.56
N THR A 30 -6.86 -6.53 -6.85
CA THR A 30 -5.39 -6.41 -6.85
C THR A 30 -4.91 -5.42 -7.91
N ARG A 31 -5.54 -5.41 -9.09
CA ARG A 31 -5.25 -4.44 -10.15
C ARG A 31 -5.56 -3.00 -9.69
N GLY A 32 -6.74 -2.79 -9.10
CA GLY A 32 -7.13 -1.50 -8.52
C GLY A 32 -6.22 -1.07 -7.38
N ALA A 33 -5.83 -1.99 -6.49
CA ALA A 33 -4.93 -1.73 -5.38
C ALA A 33 -3.53 -1.29 -5.85
N LYS A 34 -2.99 -1.90 -6.91
CA LYS A 34 -1.73 -1.44 -7.53
C LYS A 34 -1.84 -0.01 -8.10
N GLN A 35 -2.95 0.30 -8.78
CA GLN A 35 -3.19 1.62 -9.33
C GLN A 35 -3.30 2.67 -8.21
N ALA A 36 -4.11 2.38 -7.19
CA ALA A 36 -4.27 3.25 -6.02
C ALA A 36 -2.94 3.45 -5.28
N PHE A 37 -2.16 2.39 -5.06
CA PHE A 37 -0.84 2.48 -4.46
C PHE A 37 0.09 3.40 -5.27
N SER A 38 0.16 3.22 -6.59
CA SER A 38 1.00 4.05 -7.45
C SER A 38 0.60 5.54 -7.38
N VAL A 39 -0.69 5.84 -7.55
CA VAL A 39 -1.22 7.22 -7.45
C VAL A 39 -0.96 7.84 -6.08
N VAL A 40 -1.33 7.16 -5.01
CA VAL A 40 -1.20 7.69 -3.65
C VAL A 40 0.26 7.89 -3.29
N SER A 41 1.13 6.92 -3.60
CA SER A 41 2.57 7.02 -3.33
C SER A 41 3.23 8.22 -4.02
N GLN A 42 2.85 8.52 -5.27
CA GLN A 42 3.29 9.71 -6.00
C GLN A 42 2.78 11.00 -5.36
N LEU A 43 1.52 11.05 -4.93
CA LEU A 43 0.95 12.23 -4.27
C LEU A 43 1.61 12.51 -2.91
N LEU A 44 1.92 11.46 -2.13
CA LEU A 44 2.69 11.57 -0.89
C LEU A 44 4.09 12.13 -1.17
N SER A 45 4.77 11.59 -2.19
CA SER A 45 6.09 12.06 -2.61
C SER A 45 6.11 13.54 -3.05
N GLN A 46 5.03 14.00 -3.69
CA GLN A 46 4.88 15.38 -4.17
C GLN A 46 4.28 16.35 -3.12
N ARG A 47 3.98 15.89 -1.91
CA ARG A 47 3.27 16.64 -0.85
C ARG A 47 1.88 17.16 -1.26
N LYS A 48 1.22 16.53 -2.24
CA LYS A 48 -0.12 16.89 -2.70
C LYS A 48 -1.19 16.16 -1.89
N LEU A 49 -1.20 16.42 -0.58
CA LEU A 49 -2.02 15.69 0.39
C LEU A 49 -3.50 16.05 0.33
N ASP A 50 -3.83 17.21 -0.22
CA ASP A 50 -5.17 17.66 -0.54
C ASP A 50 -5.86 16.76 -1.57
N LEU A 51 -5.09 16.19 -2.52
CA LEU A 51 -5.61 15.30 -3.56
C LEU A 51 -5.86 13.86 -3.08
N LEU A 52 -5.55 13.56 -1.82
CA LEU A 52 -5.80 12.25 -1.22
C LEU A 52 -7.17 12.16 -0.53
N ASP A 53 -7.92 13.26 -0.45
CA ASP A 53 -9.28 13.29 0.07
C ASP A 53 -10.17 12.32 -0.74
N GLY A 54 -10.92 11.49 -0.02
CA GLY A 54 -11.75 10.43 -0.63
C GLY A 54 -11.00 9.17 -1.08
N LEU A 55 -9.67 9.18 -1.14
CA LEU A 55 -8.85 7.98 -1.40
C LEU A 55 -8.32 7.37 -0.09
N VAL A 56 -7.95 8.23 0.85
CA VAL A 56 -7.36 7.87 2.14
C VAL A 56 -8.26 8.40 3.25
N SER A 57 -8.41 7.65 4.34
CA SER A 57 -9.25 8.09 5.46
C SER A 57 -8.70 9.37 6.11
N SER A 58 -9.60 10.19 6.64
CA SER A 58 -9.24 11.46 7.29
C SER A 58 -8.29 11.27 8.47
N GLU A 59 -8.43 10.17 9.23
CA GLU A 59 -7.51 9.88 10.34
C GLU A 59 -6.08 9.67 9.83
N VAL A 60 -5.91 8.86 8.79
CA VAL A 60 -4.60 8.56 8.20
C VAL A 60 -4.00 9.81 7.56
N LEU A 61 -4.81 10.62 6.88
CA LEU A 61 -4.34 11.87 6.27
C LEU A 61 -3.76 12.85 7.28
N ASN A 62 -4.37 12.97 8.46
CA ASN A 62 -3.85 13.84 9.50
C ASN A 62 -2.48 13.38 10.00
N VAL A 63 -2.30 12.08 10.21
CA VAL A 63 -1.00 11.50 10.60
C VAL A 63 0.04 11.68 9.49
N LEU A 64 -0.33 11.46 8.23
CA LEU A 64 0.59 11.59 7.10
C LEU A 64 1.07 13.02 6.87
N LYS A 65 0.23 14.03 7.11
CA LYS A 65 0.62 15.45 7.01
C LYS A 65 1.81 15.75 7.93
N GLU A 66 1.75 15.28 9.17
CA GLU A 66 2.84 15.46 10.13
C GLU A 66 4.10 14.72 9.67
N LYS A 67 3.99 13.42 9.37
CA LYS A 67 5.15 12.59 8.97
C LYS A 67 5.85 13.12 7.71
N ILE A 68 5.11 13.48 6.67
CA ILE A 68 5.65 13.95 5.40
C ILE A 68 6.33 15.32 5.53
N SER A 69 5.89 16.15 6.48
CA SER A 69 6.54 17.43 6.77
C SER A 69 7.95 17.26 7.35
N LEU A 70 8.20 16.14 8.03
CA LEU A 70 9.47 15.83 8.70
C LEU A 70 10.46 15.08 7.80
N LEU A 71 10.02 14.54 6.66
CA LEU A 71 10.89 13.79 5.76
C LEU A 71 11.86 14.69 4.99
N SER A 72 13.10 14.21 4.86
CA SER A 72 14.06 14.71 3.88
C SER A 72 13.54 14.52 2.45
N ASP A 73 14.03 15.34 1.52
CA ASP A 73 13.64 15.24 0.10
C ASP A 73 13.91 13.84 -0.46
N ASN A 74 15.09 13.26 -0.20
CA ASN A 74 15.43 11.92 -0.71
C ASN A 74 14.50 10.81 -0.18
N HIS A 75 14.14 10.84 1.12
CA HIS A 75 13.22 9.85 1.70
C HIS A 75 11.81 10.02 1.14
N ARG A 76 11.40 11.26 0.88
CA ARG A 76 10.11 11.57 0.29
C ARG A 76 10.05 11.13 -1.19
N ASP A 77 11.11 11.37 -1.95
CA ASP A 77 11.23 10.92 -3.34
C ASP A 77 11.21 9.38 -3.43
N ALA A 78 11.78 8.70 -2.43
CA ALA A 78 11.77 7.25 -2.32
C ALA A 78 10.38 6.65 -2.11
N LEU A 79 9.38 7.43 -1.68
CA LEU A 79 7.99 6.95 -1.53
C LEU A 79 7.34 6.64 -2.87
N ALA A 80 7.71 7.36 -3.93
CA ALA A 80 7.03 7.26 -5.22
C ALA A 80 7.22 5.87 -5.84
N ALA A 81 6.12 5.25 -6.25
CA ALA A 81 6.14 3.98 -6.96
C ALA A 81 5.39 4.11 -8.28
N ASP A 82 6.11 4.02 -9.40
CA ASP A 82 5.48 3.83 -10.69
C ASP A 82 4.90 2.42 -10.81
N ILE A 83 3.77 2.28 -11.50
CA ILE A 83 3.06 1.00 -11.60
C ILE A 83 3.96 -0.11 -12.19
N ASP A 84 4.80 0.25 -13.16
CA ASP A 84 5.74 -0.66 -13.83
C ASP A 84 6.95 -1.01 -12.96
N ALA A 85 7.21 -0.22 -11.90
CA ALA A 85 8.27 -0.48 -10.94
C ALA A 85 7.81 -1.41 -9.79
N ILE A 86 6.53 -1.75 -9.72
CA ILE A 86 5.98 -2.71 -8.74
C ILE A 86 6.35 -4.14 -9.18
N MET A 87 7.41 -4.67 -8.57
CA MET A 87 7.95 -5.99 -8.90
C MET A 87 7.08 -7.13 -8.38
N TYR A 88 6.50 -6.95 -7.19
CA TYR A 88 5.70 -7.98 -6.54
C TYR A 88 4.65 -7.36 -5.62
N THR A 89 3.51 -8.03 -5.51
CA THR A 89 2.49 -7.71 -4.51
C THR A 89 1.89 -8.99 -3.97
N THR A 90 1.46 -8.94 -2.70
CA THR A 90 0.72 -10.03 -2.09
C THR A 90 -0.24 -9.46 -1.07
N GLU A 91 -1.33 -10.18 -0.86
CA GLU A 91 -2.31 -9.89 0.17
C GLU A 91 -1.75 -10.34 1.52
N GLY A 92 -1.90 -9.49 2.52
CA GLY A 92 -1.59 -9.73 3.91
C GLY A 92 -2.80 -10.32 4.64
N ASP A 93 -3.29 -9.58 5.62
CA ASP A 93 -4.47 -9.98 6.38
C ASP A 93 -5.77 -9.50 5.72
N ILE A 94 -6.80 -10.35 5.78
CA ILE A 94 -8.15 -10.04 5.35
C ILE A 94 -9.03 -10.09 6.58
N ARG A 95 -9.72 -8.99 6.88
CA ARG A 95 -10.56 -8.83 8.06
C ARG A 95 -11.98 -8.54 7.63
N ILE A 96 -12.92 -9.27 8.21
CA ILE A 96 -14.36 -9.01 8.10
C ILE A 96 -14.82 -8.78 9.53
N TYR A 97 -15.39 -7.60 9.80
CA TYR A 97 -15.83 -7.25 11.14
C TYR A 97 -17.10 -6.40 11.12
N TYR A 98 -17.77 -6.42 12.26
CA TYR A 98 -19.05 -5.80 12.51
C TYR A 98 -18.88 -4.91 13.74
N ASN A 99 -19.31 -3.68 13.65
CA ASN A 99 -19.35 -2.79 14.81
C ASN A 99 -20.70 -2.92 15.52
N ASP A 100 -20.74 -2.48 16.77
CA ASP A 100 -21.94 -2.54 17.61
C ASP A 100 -23.11 -1.69 17.07
N ASP A 101 -22.81 -0.69 16.23
CA ASP A 101 -23.79 0.15 15.53
C ASP A 101 -24.40 -0.54 14.29
N GLY A 102 -24.00 -1.78 14.00
CA GLY A 102 -24.47 -2.57 12.86
C GLY A 102 -23.70 -2.35 11.56
N THR A 103 -22.69 -1.46 11.55
CA THR A 103 -21.84 -1.24 10.37
C THR A 103 -20.96 -2.45 10.08
N LYS A 104 -20.76 -2.72 8.79
CA LYS A 104 -20.04 -3.91 8.31
C LYS A 104 -18.88 -3.50 7.42
N PHE A 105 -17.70 -4.03 7.72
CA PHE A 105 -16.48 -3.71 6.98
C PHE A 105 -15.76 -4.96 6.51
N VAL A 106 -15.17 -4.83 5.33
CA VAL A 106 -14.12 -5.72 4.85
C VAL A 106 -12.85 -4.88 4.69
N SER A 107 -11.75 -5.35 5.27
CA SER A 107 -10.42 -4.76 5.11
C SER A 107 -9.46 -5.78 4.52
N ILE A 108 -8.68 -5.38 3.53
CA ILE A 108 -7.65 -6.18 2.88
C ILE A 108 -6.33 -5.41 2.95
N LEU A 109 -5.37 -5.96 3.68
CA LEU A 109 -4.01 -5.46 3.70
C LEU A 109 -3.29 -5.93 2.43
N MET A 110 -2.68 -5.00 1.70
CA MET A 110 -1.83 -5.29 0.56
C MET A 110 -0.40 -4.91 0.87
N ARG A 111 0.55 -5.76 0.44
CA ARG A 111 1.98 -5.47 0.51
C ARG A 111 2.52 -5.29 -0.90
N PHE A 112 3.36 -4.29 -1.09
CA PHE A 112 3.99 -3.95 -2.36
C PHE A 112 5.50 -3.97 -2.20
N TRP A 113 6.18 -4.53 -3.19
CA TRP A 113 7.62 -4.44 -3.37
C TRP A 113 7.87 -3.68 -4.67
N TYR A 114 8.55 -2.55 -4.60
CA TYR A 114 8.76 -1.67 -5.73
C TYR A 114 10.20 -1.18 -5.80
N LEU A 115 10.64 -0.85 -7.01
CA LEU A 115 11.95 -0.26 -7.26
C LEU A 115 11.85 1.26 -7.29
N ASN A 116 12.79 1.95 -6.65
CA ASN A 116 12.88 3.41 -6.70
C ASN A 116 14.34 3.86 -6.87
N GLY A 117 14.58 4.91 -7.67
CA GLY A 117 15.92 5.43 -7.98
C GLY A 117 16.38 6.61 -7.10
N ALA A 118 15.63 6.97 -6.06
CA ALA A 118 15.97 8.05 -5.15
C ALA A 118 17.29 7.74 -4.45
N ASN A 119 18.09 8.79 -4.26
CA ASN A 119 19.40 8.68 -3.64
C ASN A 119 19.27 8.58 -2.12
N LEU A 120 18.95 7.39 -1.63
CA LEU A 120 18.90 7.13 -0.19
C LEU A 120 20.34 7.04 0.36
N PRO A 121 20.65 7.69 1.50
CA PRO A 121 21.96 7.56 2.12
C PRO A 121 22.27 6.09 2.41
N ASP A 122 23.52 5.68 2.21
CA ASP A 122 23.96 4.35 2.62
C ASP A 122 23.80 4.23 4.15
N GLU A 123 22.94 3.31 4.60
CA GLU A 123 22.65 3.09 6.02
C GLU A 123 23.94 2.76 6.80
N VAL A 124 24.01 3.26 8.04
CA VAL A 124 25.12 3.04 8.97
C VAL A 124 25.28 1.54 9.25
N PRO A 125 26.51 1.00 9.38
CA PRO A 125 26.72 -0.43 9.65
C PRO A 125 25.99 -0.88 10.93
N GLY A 126 24.97 -1.72 10.79
CA GLY A 126 24.18 -2.25 11.92
C GLY A 126 22.66 -2.19 11.70
N GLU A 127 22.20 -1.36 10.76
CA GLU A 127 20.80 -1.32 10.36
C GLU A 127 20.48 -2.37 9.28
N THR A 128 19.22 -2.79 9.22
CA THR A 128 18.80 -3.85 8.30
C THR A 128 18.84 -3.30 6.88
N LYS A 129 19.81 -3.73 6.07
CA LYS A 129 20.07 -3.25 4.71
C LYS A 129 18.81 -3.01 3.88
N VAL A 130 18.64 -1.80 3.32
CA VAL A 130 17.82 -1.60 2.11
C VAL A 130 18.53 -2.30 0.94
N PHE A 131 17.82 -3.20 0.24
CA PHE A 131 18.43 -3.96 -0.85
C PHE A 131 18.62 -3.06 -2.07
N GLN A 132 19.87 -2.68 -2.34
CA GLN A 132 20.26 -1.98 -3.56
C GLN A 132 20.43 -2.98 -4.72
N ILE A 133 19.85 -2.66 -5.86
CA ILE A 133 19.98 -3.40 -7.12
C ILE A 133 20.62 -2.46 -8.13
N VAL A 134 21.73 -2.90 -8.71
CA VAL A 134 22.45 -2.15 -9.75
C VAL A 134 22.07 -2.73 -11.10
N PHE A 135 21.52 -1.89 -11.97
CA PHE A 135 21.22 -2.21 -13.37
C PHE A 135 22.27 -1.57 -14.28
N GLY A 136 22.56 -2.19 -15.42
CA GLY A 136 23.45 -1.64 -16.47
C GLY A 136 24.88 -2.19 -16.47
N ASP A 137 25.67 -1.72 -17.43
CA ASP A 137 27.08 -2.07 -17.62
C ASP A 137 28.03 -1.08 -16.90
N GLU A 138 29.35 -1.20 -17.10
CA GLU A 138 30.32 -0.29 -16.47
C GLU A 138 30.09 1.20 -16.78
N SER A 139 29.37 1.52 -17.87
CA SER A 139 29.10 2.89 -18.33
C SER A 139 27.73 3.45 -17.92
N THR A 140 26.76 2.58 -17.56
CA THR A 140 25.35 2.94 -17.32
C THR A 140 24.80 2.37 -16.01
N LYS A 141 25.58 2.44 -14.92
CA LYS A 141 25.15 1.94 -13.60
C LYS A 141 23.99 2.77 -13.03
N GLU A 142 22.77 2.25 -13.15
CA GLU A 142 21.59 2.79 -12.49
C GLU A 142 21.38 2.05 -11.16
N LYS A 143 21.45 2.79 -10.05
CA LYS A 143 21.17 2.23 -8.72
C LYS A 143 19.68 2.40 -8.42
N ARG A 144 19.02 1.30 -8.07
CA ARG A 144 17.65 1.32 -7.56
C ARG A 144 17.58 0.61 -6.22
N HIS A 145 16.66 1.04 -5.38
CA HIS A 145 16.37 0.44 -4.08
C HIS A 145 15.11 -0.40 -4.19
N LEU A 146 15.17 -1.64 -3.69
CA LEU A 146 13.98 -2.46 -3.46
C LEU A 146 13.35 -2.07 -2.13
N LEU A 147 12.19 -1.44 -2.21
CA LEU A 147 11.45 -0.90 -1.07
C LEU A 147 10.15 -1.67 -0.87
N THR A 148 9.58 -1.55 0.33
CA THR A 148 8.31 -2.17 0.68
C THR A 148 7.31 -1.14 1.16
N ALA A 149 6.02 -1.41 0.91
CA ALA A 149 4.93 -0.63 1.45
C ALA A 149 3.74 -1.53 1.82
N ASN A 150 3.01 -1.19 2.89
CA ASN A 150 1.78 -1.85 3.30
C ASN A 150 0.62 -0.87 3.24
N TYR A 151 -0.43 -1.20 2.50
CA TYR A 151 -1.63 -0.38 2.38
C TYR A 151 -2.84 -1.21 2.77
N GLU A 152 -3.64 -0.74 3.72
CA GLU A 152 -4.92 -1.37 4.04
C GLU A 152 -6.04 -0.68 3.29
N PHE A 153 -6.78 -1.47 2.51
CA PHE A 153 -7.98 -1.03 1.81
C PHE A 153 -9.19 -1.53 2.56
N GLN A 154 -10.10 -0.64 2.91
CA GLN A 154 -11.32 -0.94 3.64
C GLN A 154 -12.53 -0.48 2.85
N ARG A 155 -13.58 -1.29 2.85
CA ARG A 155 -14.88 -0.93 2.27
C ARG A 155 -15.99 -1.26 3.24
N GLU A 156 -16.94 -0.34 3.32
CA GLU A 156 -18.18 -0.52 4.07
C GLU A 156 -19.25 -1.21 3.21
N PHE A 157 -19.97 -2.15 3.81
CA PHE A 157 -21.04 -2.92 3.16
C PHE A 157 -22.40 -2.75 3.87
N THR A 158 -22.54 -1.71 4.68
CA THR A 158 -23.82 -1.32 5.27
C THR A 158 -24.76 -0.79 4.17
N GLU A 159 -26.06 -0.97 4.32
CA GLU A 159 -27.04 -0.48 3.36
C GLU A 159 -26.96 1.06 3.24
N GLY A 160 -26.87 1.57 2.02
CA GLY A 160 -26.72 3.00 1.74
C GLY A 160 -25.28 3.56 1.84
N ALA A 161 -24.30 2.74 2.23
CA ALA A 161 -22.90 3.15 2.22
C ALA A 161 -22.36 3.31 0.78
N LYS A 162 -21.33 4.15 0.62
CA LYS A 162 -20.65 4.29 -0.67
C LYS A 162 -19.92 3.00 -1.03
N PRO A 163 -19.91 2.58 -2.31
CA PRO A 163 -19.29 1.33 -2.73
C PRO A 163 -17.75 1.41 -2.86
N ASP A 164 -17.12 2.47 -2.37
CA ASP A 164 -15.71 2.76 -2.63
C ASP A 164 -14.78 2.08 -1.61
N TRP A 165 -13.61 1.64 -2.08
CA TRP A 165 -12.52 1.22 -1.21
C TRP A 165 -11.71 2.44 -0.76
N THR A 166 -11.56 2.61 0.54
CA THR A 166 -10.78 3.69 1.16
C THR A 166 -9.52 3.13 1.80
N ILE A 167 -8.39 3.82 1.68
CA ILE A 167 -7.15 3.42 2.33
C ILE A 167 -7.16 3.87 3.80
N THR A 168 -7.11 2.93 4.73
CA THR A 168 -7.19 3.17 6.19
C THR A 168 -5.88 2.91 6.92
N ARG A 169 -4.83 2.49 6.20
CA ARG A 169 -3.47 2.38 6.72
C ARG A 169 -2.48 2.54 5.59
N ILE A 170 -1.43 3.34 5.82
CA ILE A 170 -0.29 3.50 4.91
C ILE A 170 0.98 3.34 5.73
N GLU A 171 1.82 2.42 5.32
CA GLU A 171 3.14 2.20 5.91
C GLU A 171 4.17 2.07 4.81
N HIS A 172 5.27 2.80 4.96
CA HIS A 172 6.49 2.58 4.21
C HIS A 172 7.60 2.36 5.23
N PRO A 173 7.90 1.11 5.60
CA PRO A 173 8.96 0.81 6.56
C PRO A 173 10.26 1.51 6.17
N ARG A 174 10.95 2.13 7.14
CA ARG A 174 12.18 2.93 6.97
C ARG A 174 12.03 4.27 6.23
N LEU A 175 10.87 4.58 5.65
CA LEU A 175 10.61 5.88 5.01
C LEU A 175 9.58 6.71 5.77
N LEU A 176 8.55 6.08 6.35
CA LEU A 176 7.47 6.72 7.12
C LEU A 176 7.31 5.98 8.47
N GLU A 177 8.27 6.18 9.38
CA GLU A 177 8.17 5.69 10.77
C GLU A 177 7.40 6.67 11.67
#